data_AF-A0A2H5AUG6-F1
#
_entry.id   AF-A0A2H5AUG6-F1
#
_cell.length_a   1.000
_cell.length_b   1.000
_cell.length_c   1.000
_cell.angle_alpha   90.00
_cell.angle_beta   90.00
_cell.angle_gamma   90.00
#
_symmetry.space_group_name_H-M   'P 1'
#
loop_
_entity.id
_entity.type
_entity.pdbx_description
1 polymer ?
#
loop_
_entity_poly.entity_id
_entity_poly.type
_entity_poly.pdbx_seq_one_letter_code
_entity_poly.pdbx_strand_id
1 'polypeptide(L)'
;MIAAYLPTGSWWAIAAATTVFWVAVMLPAAPTRAYRLRYLGLPVLLGALLALRSHGKHFTQQELLSCYALFTFAFPLFVIGRWEEMREYTLDREAQKAGKDVTPTLSRGARVQMYVVTALLVVGTVAILLPG
;
A
#
# COMPACT_ATOMS: atom_id res chain seq x y z
N MET A 1 0.15 6.66 19.48
CA MET A 1 -0.24 6.08 20.80
C MET A 1 -0.79 4.65 20.78
N ILE A 2 -1.35 4.10 19.68
CA ILE A 2 -1.85 2.69 19.68
C ILE A 2 -0.71 1.65 19.57
N ALA A 3 0.40 1.98 18.89
CA ALA A 3 1.55 1.08 18.70
C ALA A 3 2.14 0.54 20.01
N ALA A 4 2.16 1.36 21.06
CA ALA A 4 2.78 1.05 22.35
C ALA A 4 1.97 0.07 23.23
N TYR A 5 0.68 -0.18 22.94
CA TYR A 5 -0.17 -1.03 23.79
C TYR A 5 -0.16 -2.51 23.38
N LEU A 6 0.29 -2.83 22.16
CA LEU A 6 0.30 -4.19 21.67
C LEU A 6 1.70 -4.80 21.78
N PRO A 7 1.83 -6.05 22.26
CA PRO A 7 3.09 -6.80 22.20
C PRO A 7 3.62 -6.86 20.76
N THR A 8 4.95 -6.89 20.60
CA THR A 8 5.61 -6.97 19.28
C THR A 8 5.13 -8.19 18.46
N GLY A 9 4.81 -9.31 19.12
CA GLY A 9 4.25 -10.48 18.46
C GLY A 9 2.89 -10.21 17.78
N SER A 10 2.04 -9.37 18.37
CA SER A 10 0.76 -8.97 17.77
C SER A 10 0.96 -8.13 16.51
N TRP A 11 1.98 -7.27 16.48
CA TRP A 11 2.31 -6.48 15.29
C TRP A 11 2.78 -7.34 14.11
N TRP A 12 3.51 -8.43 14.38
CA TRP A 12 3.84 -9.41 13.35
C TRP A 12 2.60 -10.13 12.80
N ALA A 13 1.67 -10.52 13.67
CA ALA A 13 0.41 -11.13 13.24
C ALA A 13 -0.42 -10.17 12.38
N ILE A 14 -0.50 -8.89 12.78
CA ILE A 14 -1.17 -7.85 11.98
C ILE A 14 -0.48 -7.67 10.63
N ALA A 15 0.85 -7.55 10.60
CA ALA A 15 1.61 -7.41 9.36
C ALA A 15 1.39 -8.60 8.41
N ALA A 16 1.37 -9.83 8.94
CA ALA A 16 1.05 -11.03 8.17
C ALA A 16 -0.39 -10.97 7.62
N ALA A 17 -1.37 -10.64 8.46
CA ALA A 17 -2.77 -10.54 8.05
C ALA A 17 -2.97 -9.47 6.96
N THR A 18 -2.36 -8.29 7.10
CA THR A 18 -2.45 -7.23 6.08
C THR A 18 -1.75 -7.63 4.77
N THR A 19 -0.68 -8.43 4.85
CA THR A 19 -0.01 -8.96 3.65
C THR A 19 -0.89 -9.98 2.94
N VAL A 20 -1.52 -10.90 3.67
CA VAL A 20 -2.48 -11.86 3.09
C VAL A 20 -3.64 -11.11 2.45
N PHE A 21 -4.19 -10.10 3.12
CA PHE A 21 -5.24 -9.24 2.58
C PHE A 21 -4.80 -8.52 1.29
N TRP A 22 -3.58 -7.97 1.28
CA TRP A 22 -3.00 -7.37 0.07
C TRP A 22 -2.98 -8.36 -1.09
N VAL A 23 -2.45 -9.56 -0.87
CA VAL A 23 -2.34 -10.59 -1.91
C VAL A 23 -3.73 -10.99 -2.42
N ALA A 24 -4.68 -11.19 -1.50
CA ALA A 24 -6.06 -11.57 -1.84
C ALA A 24 -6.79 -10.53 -2.69
N VAL A 25 -6.53 -9.23 -2.44
CA VAL A 25 -7.19 -8.13 -3.16
C VAL A 25 -6.46 -7.75 -4.44
N MET A 26 -5.13 -7.68 -4.41
CA MET A 26 -4.31 -7.15 -5.50
C MET A 26 -4.09 -8.15 -6.62
N LEU A 27 -3.96 -9.45 -6.33
CA LEU A 27 -3.72 -10.45 -7.36
C LEU A 27 -4.89 -10.58 -8.36
N PRO A 28 -6.16 -10.61 -7.93
CA PRO A 28 -7.30 -10.60 -8.86
C PRO A 28 -7.40 -9.30 -9.66
N ALA A 29 -7.02 -8.16 -9.06
CA ALA A 29 -7.07 -6.85 -9.71
C ALA A 29 -5.95 -6.63 -10.75
N ALA A 30 -4.92 -7.48 -10.77
CA ALA A 30 -3.78 -7.32 -11.68
C ALA A 30 -4.15 -7.52 -13.16
N PRO A 31 -3.83 -6.57 -14.06
CA PRO A 31 -4.14 -6.69 -15.49
C PRO A 31 -3.39 -7.82 -16.20
N THR A 32 -2.13 -8.07 -15.81
CA THR A 32 -1.27 -9.05 -16.48
C THR A 32 -0.45 -9.87 -15.47
N ARG A 33 0.15 -10.97 -15.93
CA ARG A 33 1.05 -11.81 -15.10
C ARG A 33 2.26 -11.02 -14.57
N ALA A 34 2.79 -10.08 -15.35
CA ALA A 34 3.88 -9.22 -14.91
C ALA A 34 3.44 -8.30 -13.75
N TYR A 35 2.22 -7.77 -13.78
CA TYR A 35 1.68 -6.99 -12.67
C TYR A 35 1.46 -7.83 -11.42
N ARG A 36 1.05 -9.09 -11.54
CA ARG A 36 0.95 -10.00 -10.38
C ARG A 36 2.28 -10.13 -9.64
N LEU A 37 3.38 -10.33 -10.37
CA LEU A 37 4.71 -10.41 -9.78
C LEU A 37 5.11 -9.09 -9.09
N ARG A 38 4.83 -7.94 -9.72
CA ARG A 38 5.07 -6.62 -9.12
C ARG A 38 4.26 -6.43 -7.82
N TYR A 39 2.99 -6.80 -7.82
CA TYR A 39 2.13 -6.69 -6.63
C TYR A 39 2.52 -7.65 -5.51
N LEU A 40 3.04 -8.84 -5.82
CA LEU A 40 3.61 -9.74 -4.82
C LEU A 40 4.93 -9.21 -4.23
N GLY A 41 5.74 -8.57 -5.06
CA GLY A 41 7.03 -8.01 -4.64
C GLY A 41 6.92 -6.73 -3.81
N LEU A 42 5.82 -5.98 -3.94
CA LEU A 42 5.62 -4.69 -3.28
C LEU A 42 5.68 -4.75 -1.74
N PRO A 43 4.94 -5.67 -1.07
CA PRO A 43 5.06 -5.85 0.37
C PRO A 43 6.49 -6.24 0.79
N VAL A 44 7.15 -7.12 0.05
CA VAL A 44 8.53 -7.53 0.34
C VAL A 44 9.49 -6.34 0.24
N LEU A 45 9.39 -5.55 -0.83
CA LEU A 45 10.20 -4.35 -1.03
C LEU A 45 9.96 -3.32 0.08
N LEU A 46 8.71 -3.10 0.46
CA LEU A 46 8.36 -2.20 1.55
C LEU A 46 8.98 -2.66 2.88
N GLY A 47 8.86 -3.95 3.20
CA GLY A 47 9.48 -4.54 4.38
C GLY A 47 11.00 -4.36 4.38
N ALA A 48 11.66 -4.61 3.24
CA ALA A 48 13.10 -4.42 3.09
C ALA A 48 13.53 -2.94 3.27
N LEU A 49 12.77 -1.99 2.71
CA LEU A 49 13.05 -0.56 2.87
C LEU A 49 12.88 -0.10 4.33
N LEU A 50 11.84 -0.58 5.01
CA LEU A 50 11.61 -0.27 6.42
C LEU A 50 12.71 -0.88 7.32
N ALA A 51 13.12 -2.13 7.04
CA ALA A 51 14.25 -2.77 7.72
C ALA A 51 15.57 -2.02 7.47
N LEU A 52 15.83 -1.60 6.23
CA LEU A 52 17.04 -0.82 5.94
C LEU A 52 17.03 0.52 6.68
N ARG A 53 15.86 1.16 6.79
CA ARG A 53 15.70 2.43 7.51
C ARG A 53 15.87 2.29 9.03
N SER A 54 15.66 1.10 9.59
CA SER A 54 15.92 0.83 11.01
C SER A 54 17.39 0.91 11.38
N HIS A 55 18.30 0.73 10.42
CA HIS A 55 19.73 0.89 10.64
C HIS A 55 20.17 2.36 10.72
N GLY A 56 19.39 3.30 10.18
CA GLY A 56 19.76 4.73 10.10
C GLY A 56 19.03 5.66 11.08
N LYS A 57 17.97 5.20 11.76
CA LYS A 57 17.19 5.98 12.74
C LYS A 57 16.73 5.09 13.89
N HIS A 58 16.56 5.66 15.08
CA HIS A 58 16.04 4.98 16.28
C HIS A 58 14.54 4.67 16.21
N PHE A 59 14.06 4.05 15.13
CA PHE A 59 12.70 3.54 15.10
C PHE A 59 12.64 2.20 15.81
N THR A 60 11.67 2.07 16.70
CA THR A 60 11.33 0.80 17.32
C THR A 60 10.77 -0.16 16.28
N GLN A 61 10.93 -1.46 16.51
CA GLN A 61 10.36 -2.49 15.65
C GLN A 61 8.83 -2.36 15.53
N GLN A 62 8.15 -1.88 16.58
CA GLN A 62 6.71 -1.67 16.59
C GLN A 62 6.28 -0.53 15.65
N GLU A 63 7.02 0.58 15.61
CA GLU A 63 6.76 1.69 14.69
C GLU A 63 6.94 1.25 13.22
N LEU A 64 7.94 0.42 12.95
CA LEU A 64 8.17 -0.11 11.60
C LEU A 64 7.08 -1.08 11.16
N LEU A 65 6.68 -2.02 12.04
CA LEU A 65 5.61 -2.97 11.74
C LEU A 65 4.24 -2.30 11.60
N SER A 66 3.97 -1.26 12.39
CA SER A 66 2.73 -0.49 12.27
C SER A 66 2.71 0.35 10.99
N CYS A 67 3.82 0.99 10.61
CA CYS A 67 3.97 1.63 9.30
C CYS A 67 3.74 0.63 8.17
N TYR A 68 4.40 -0.53 8.24
CA TYR A 68 4.24 -1.59 7.26
C TYR A 68 2.77 -2.01 7.10
N ALA A 69 2.09 -2.31 8.22
CA ALA A 69 0.69 -2.71 8.22
C ALA A 69 -0.21 -1.62 7.61
N LEU A 70 0.04 -0.35 7.96
CA LEU A 70 -0.71 0.79 7.43
C LEU A 70 -0.60 0.89 5.91
N PHE A 71 0.62 0.86 5.36
CA PHE A 71 0.84 0.91 3.90
C PHE A 71 0.28 -0.31 3.17
N THR A 72 0.48 -1.49 3.74
CA THR A 72 0.01 -2.76 3.16
C THR A 72 -1.50 -2.91 3.24
N PHE A 73 -2.17 -2.17 4.13
CA PHE A 73 -3.64 -2.18 4.22
C PHE A 73 -4.31 -1.08 3.38
N ALA A 74 -3.72 0.12 3.36
CA ALA A 74 -4.31 1.28 2.69
C ALA A 74 -4.43 1.12 1.17
N PHE A 75 -3.43 0.52 0.52
CA PHE A 75 -3.43 0.39 -0.94
C PHE A 75 -4.53 -0.59 -1.44
N PRO A 76 -4.76 -1.76 -0.80
CA PRO A 76 -5.96 -2.56 -1.04
C PRO A 76 -7.27 -1.80 -0.90
N LEU A 77 -7.42 -0.99 0.15
CA LEU A 77 -8.62 -0.18 0.35
C LEU A 77 -8.87 0.80 -0.80
N PHE A 78 -7.82 1.30 -1.46
CA PHE A 78 -7.96 2.15 -2.63
C PHE A 78 -8.51 1.41 -3.86
N VAL A 79 -8.20 0.12 -4.00
CA VAL A 79 -8.57 -0.68 -5.19
C VAL A 79 -9.92 -1.39 -5.01
N ILE A 80 -10.33 -1.67 -3.78
CA ILE A 80 -11.60 -2.35 -3.48
C ILE A 80 -12.79 -1.60 -4.08
N GLY A 81 -13.65 -2.35 -4.77
CA GLY A 81 -14.84 -1.84 -5.45
C GLY A 81 -14.58 -1.15 -6.79
N ARG A 82 -13.32 -0.97 -7.21
CA ARG A 82 -12.94 -0.20 -8.41
C ARG A 82 -11.86 -0.89 -9.23
N TRP A 83 -11.80 -2.21 -9.15
CA TRP A 83 -10.76 -3.04 -9.77
C TRP A 83 -10.75 -2.92 -11.31
N GLU A 84 -11.91 -2.86 -11.97
CA GLU A 84 -12.00 -2.67 -13.43
C GLU A 84 -11.40 -1.34 -13.85
N GLU A 85 -11.83 -0.25 -13.22
CA GLU A 85 -11.34 1.09 -13.52
C GLU A 85 -9.83 1.23 -13.26
N MET A 86 -9.33 0.65 -12.17
CA MET A 86 -7.90 0.65 -11.88
C MET A 86 -7.10 -0.19 -12.88
N ARG A 87 -7.68 -1.29 -13.37
CA ARG A 87 -7.09 -2.15 -14.40
C ARG A 87 -7.00 -1.42 -15.73
N GLU A 88 -8.08 -0.78 -16.16
CA GLU A 88 -8.13 0.05 -17.38
C GLU A 88 -7.15 1.21 -17.30
N TYR A 89 -7.18 1.98 -16.20
CA TYR A 89 -6.24 3.07 -15.96
C TYR A 89 -4.77 2.62 -16.06
N THR A 90 -4.48 1.43 -15.55
CA THR A 90 -3.13 0.85 -15.59
C THR A 90 -2.72 0.47 -17.01
N LEU A 91 -3.63 -0.15 -17.78
CA LEU A 91 -3.40 -0.51 -19.17
C LEU A 91 -3.26 0.73 -20.06
N ASP A 92 -4.10 1.74 -19.87
CA ASP A 92 -4.02 3.02 -20.58
C ASP A 92 -2.70 3.73 -20.29
N ARG A 93 -2.20 3.66 -19.05
CA ARG A 93 -0.86 4.17 -18.71
C ARG A 93 0.27 3.41 -19.40
N GLU A 94 0.17 2.09 -19.55
CA GLU A 94 1.17 1.34 -20.31
C GLU A 94 1.10 1.65 -21.81
N ALA A 95 -0.11 1.78 -22.36
CA ALA A 95 -0.34 2.21 -23.73
C ALA A 95 0.24 3.60 -24.00
N GLN A 96 -0.01 4.56 -23.11
CA GLN A 96 0.55 5.91 -23.18
C GLN A 96 2.08 5.89 -23.13
N LYS A 97 2.68 5.08 -22.23
CA LYS A 97 4.15 4.90 -22.18
C LYS A 97 4.72 4.27 -23.44
N ALA A 98 3.95 3.47 -24.16
CA ALA A 98 4.31 2.91 -25.45
C ALA A 98 4.06 3.87 -26.64
N GLY A 99 3.66 5.12 -26.38
CA GLY A 99 3.46 6.15 -27.40
C GLY A 99 2.08 6.14 -28.07
N LYS A 100 1.10 5.42 -27.51
CA LYS A 100 -0.29 5.49 -27.99
C LYS A 100 -0.97 6.75 -27.49
N ASP A 101 -1.82 7.35 -28.33
CA ASP A 101 -2.65 8.51 -27.97
C ASP A 101 -3.86 8.06 -27.12
N VAL A 102 -3.58 7.74 -25.86
CA VAL A 102 -4.58 7.35 -24.86
C VAL A 102 -4.37 8.22 -23.62
N THR A 103 -5.45 8.85 -23.14
CA THR A 103 -5.41 9.65 -21.92
C THR A 103 -6.00 8.85 -20.76
N PRO A 104 -5.17 8.34 -19.83
CA PRO A 104 -5.67 7.59 -18.69
C PRO A 104 -6.45 8.52 -17.76
N THR A 105 -7.75 8.28 -17.60
CA THR A 105 -8.61 9.08 -16.73
C THR A 105 -9.16 8.24 -15.57
N LEU A 106 -9.23 8.85 -14.40
CA LEU A 106 -9.91 8.29 -13.24
C LEU A 106 -11.25 9.01 -13.08
N SER A 107 -12.29 8.27 -12.76
CA SER A 107 -13.58 8.83 -12.39
C SER A 107 -13.44 9.73 -11.15
N ARG A 108 -14.43 10.59 -10.93
CA ARG A 108 -14.47 11.46 -9.74
C ARG A 108 -14.44 10.63 -8.45
N GLY A 109 -15.10 9.47 -8.43
CA GLY A 109 -15.10 8.56 -7.29
C GLY A 109 -13.70 8.00 -6.98
N ALA A 110 -12.96 7.53 -7.98
CA ALA A 110 -11.58 7.05 -7.80
C ALA A 110 -10.69 8.14 -7.23
N ARG A 111 -10.77 9.35 -7.78
CA ARG A 111 -9.94 10.47 -7.33
C ARG A 111 -10.23 10.82 -5.88
N VAL A 112 -11.50 10.89 -5.48
CA VAL A 112 -11.88 11.15 -4.08
C VAL A 112 -11.36 10.03 -3.17
N GLN A 113 -11.53 8.77 -3.53
CA GLN A 113 -11.03 7.64 -2.75
C GLN A 113 -9.49 7.66 -2.64
N MET A 114 -8.80 8.01 -3.73
CA MET A 114 -7.34 8.19 -3.73
C MET A 114 -6.92 9.25 -2.72
N TYR A 115 -7.59 10.41 -2.73
CA TYR A 115 -7.29 11.49 -1.79
C TYR A 115 -7.59 11.11 -0.35
N VAL A 116 -8.72 10.44 -0.09
CA VAL A 116 -9.08 9.96 1.26
C VAL A 116 -8.04 8.97 1.77
N VAL A 117 -7.69 7.95 0.98
CA VAL A 117 -6.69 6.94 1.37
C VAL A 117 -5.32 7.59 1.56
N THR A 118 -4.91 8.51 0.68
CA THR A 118 -3.65 9.23 0.80
C THR A 118 -3.63 10.10 2.05
N ALA A 119 -4.72 10.79 2.36
CA ALA A 119 -4.85 11.58 3.58
C ALA A 119 -4.75 10.70 4.83
N LEU A 120 -5.43 9.54 4.85
CA LEU A 120 -5.33 8.58 5.94
C LEU A 120 -3.92 8.02 6.10
N LEU A 121 -3.22 7.75 4.99
CA LEU A 121 -1.82 7.31 5.00
C LEU A 121 -0.91 8.39 5.59
N VAL A 122 -1.05 9.63 5.16
CA VAL A 122 -0.23 10.76 5.66
C VAL A 122 -0.52 10.98 7.14
N VAL A 123 -1.78 11.10 7.54
CA VAL A 123 -2.17 11.30 8.94
C VAL A 123 -1.70 10.14 9.82
N GLY A 124 -1.92 8.90 9.40
CA GLY A 124 -1.49 7.71 10.13
C GLY A 124 0.03 7.62 10.26
N THR A 125 0.76 7.89 9.18
CA THR A 125 2.24 7.89 9.19
C THR A 125 2.77 8.99 10.10
N VAL A 126 2.22 10.21 10.01
CA VAL A 126 2.59 11.33 10.89
C VAL A 126 2.30 11.00 12.36
N ALA A 127 1.15 10.39 12.66
CA ALA A 127 0.77 9.98 14.02
C ALA A 127 1.64 8.83 14.58
N ILE A 128 2.29 8.04 13.72
CA ILE A 128 3.25 7.00 14.11
C ILE A 128 4.66 7.59 14.28
N LEU A 129 5.07 8.51 13.41
CA LEU A 129 6.45 9.01 13.34
C LEU A 129 6.73 10.28 14.16
N LEU A 130 5.70 11.02 14.57
CA LEU A 130 5.90 12.15 15.49
C LEU A 130 6.00 11.63 16.93
N PRO A 131 7.12 11.88 17.64
CA PRO A 131 7.19 11.61 19.07
C PRO A 131 6.19 12.53 19.77
N GLY A 132 5.29 11.93 20.55
CA GLY A 132 4.52 12.63 21.57
C GLY A 132 5.34 12.78 22.83
#